data_AF-A0A2V6MHZ5-F1
#
_entry.id   AF-A0A2V6MHZ5-F1
#
_cell.length_a   1.000
_cell.length_b   1.000
_cell.length_c   1.000
_cell.angle_alpha   90.00
_cell.angle_beta   90.00
_cell.angle_gamma   90.00
#
_symmetry.space_group_name_H-M   'P 1'
#
loop_
_entity.id
_entity.type
_entity.pdbx_description
1 polymer ?
#
loop_
_entity_poly.entity_id
_entity_poly.type
_entity_poly.pdbx_seq_one_letter_code
_entity_poly.pdbx_strand_id
1 'polypeptide(L)'
;MTATKDPGHTAPSDAPWYRAAAAAEGWIVLATDATVRPRNDSVSWRLALLAAGLDMVHQEWPKSAQWPVAFAGISGGAKCAQWLGAILAQTHSLNISGFFLSGINEDQMPEALKTNVAPPGFLRLPIWISSGINDRIATPAQEQQVKGSLVRTGFQNVRLSRFSGGHEVNRADLESALKWFREQGHF
;
A
#
# COMPACT_ATOMS: atom_id res chain seq x y z
N MET A 1 2.07 4.74 4.06
CA MET A 1 1.03 3.75 4.40
C MET A 1 -0.32 4.44 4.48
N THR A 2 -1.41 3.68 4.45
CA THR A 2 -2.77 4.20 4.53
C THR A 2 -3.62 3.34 5.45
N ALA A 3 -4.45 3.98 6.27
CA ALA A 3 -5.33 3.31 7.23
C ALA A 3 -6.70 2.94 6.65
N THR A 4 -7.46 2.11 7.36
CA THR A 4 -8.88 1.88 7.05
C THR A 4 -9.73 3.16 7.22
N LYS A 5 -10.99 3.15 6.76
CA LYS A 5 -11.96 4.24 6.97
C LYS A 5 -12.78 4.04 8.26
N ASP A 6 -12.51 2.96 9.00
CA ASP A 6 -13.27 2.60 10.19
C ASP A 6 -13.06 3.62 11.33
N PRO A 7 -14.10 3.91 12.13
CA PRO A 7 -14.01 4.85 13.24
C PRO A 7 -12.87 4.49 14.19
N GLY A 8 -11.96 5.45 14.43
CA GLY A 8 -10.83 5.28 15.35
C GLY A 8 -9.51 4.85 14.68
N HIS A 9 -9.50 4.57 13.38
CA HIS A 9 -8.29 4.28 12.62
C HIS A 9 -7.82 5.50 11.81
N THR A 10 -6.54 5.80 11.93
CA THR A 10 -5.81 6.87 11.21
C THR A 10 -4.49 6.30 10.71
N ALA A 11 -3.88 6.88 9.67
CA ALA A 11 -2.58 6.36 9.23
C ALA A 11 -1.53 6.35 10.36
N PRO A 12 -1.47 7.36 11.26
CA PRO A 12 -0.60 7.35 12.42
C PRO A 12 -0.93 6.26 13.46
N SER A 13 -2.21 5.90 13.67
CA SER A 13 -2.55 4.80 14.60
C SER A 13 -2.10 3.44 14.07
N ASP A 14 -2.10 3.27 12.75
CA ASP A 14 -1.68 2.03 12.09
C ASP A 14 -0.14 2.00 11.87
N ALA A 15 0.54 3.15 11.97
CA ALA A 15 1.99 3.29 11.75
C ALA A 15 2.87 2.31 12.56
N PRO A 16 2.61 2.08 13.86
CA PRO A 16 3.38 1.14 14.67
C PRO A 16 3.42 -0.28 14.11
N TRP A 17 2.39 -0.73 13.38
CA TRP A 17 2.35 -2.09 12.82
C TRP A 17 3.40 -2.35 11.74
N TYR A 18 3.88 -1.30 11.08
CA TYR A 18 4.84 -1.40 9.98
C TYR A 18 6.25 -1.01 10.41
N ARG A 19 6.38 -0.20 11.46
CA ARG A 19 7.63 0.47 11.85
C ARG A 19 8.80 -0.50 12.06
N ALA A 20 8.59 -1.59 12.79
CA ALA A 20 9.68 -2.52 13.12
C ALA A 20 10.21 -3.26 11.87
N ALA A 21 9.32 -3.79 11.04
CA ALA A 21 9.68 -4.47 9.79
C ALA A 21 10.32 -3.51 8.78
N ALA A 22 9.74 -2.32 8.62
CA ALA A 22 10.28 -1.30 7.74
C ALA A 22 11.71 -0.90 8.14
N ALA A 23 11.92 -0.60 9.43
CA ALA A 23 13.24 -0.23 9.93
C ALA A 23 14.28 -1.36 9.77
N ALA A 24 13.88 -2.61 9.98
CA ALA A 24 14.75 -3.78 9.77
C ALA A 24 15.23 -3.89 8.31
N GLU A 25 14.40 -3.46 7.36
CA GLU A 25 14.71 -3.44 5.93
C GLU A 25 15.20 -2.06 5.43
N GLY A 26 15.54 -1.12 6.32
CA GLY A 26 16.07 0.20 5.95
C GLY A 26 15.04 1.17 5.33
N TRP A 27 13.75 0.93 5.55
CA TRP A 27 12.65 1.79 5.10
C TRP A 27 12.19 2.76 6.20
N ILE A 28 11.71 3.92 5.77
CA ILE A 28 10.99 4.86 6.64
C ILE A 28 9.49 4.71 6.40
N VAL A 29 8.73 4.84 7.48
CA VAL A 29 7.27 4.74 7.47
C VAL A 29 6.67 6.14 7.43
N LEU A 30 6.03 6.51 6.32
CA LEU A 30 5.23 7.74 6.20
C LEU A 30 3.75 7.42 6.44
N ALA A 31 3.20 7.99 7.51
CA ALA A 31 1.77 8.00 7.84
C ALA A 31 1.31 9.45 7.94
N THR A 32 0.46 9.89 7.01
CA THR A 32 -0.06 11.25 6.98
C THR A 32 -1.47 11.29 7.54
N ASP A 33 -1.78 12.35 8.28
CA ASP A 33 -3.10 12.60 8.82
C ASP A 33 -3.34 14.11 8.97
N ALA A 34 -4.58 14.47 9.22
CA ALA A 34 -4.97 15.83 9.56
C ALA A 34 -5.45 15.91 11.00
N THR A 35 -5.18 17.03 11.65
CA THR A 35 -5.79 17.38 12.94
C THR A 35 -7.29 17.66 12.82
N VAL A 36 -7.79 17.87 11.60
CA VAL A 36 -9.19 18.11 11.29
C VAL A 36 -9.84 16.86 10.70
N ARG A 37 -11.03 16.51 11.21
CA ARG A 37 -11.82 15.41 10.65
C ARG A 37 -12.49 15.86 9.35
N PRO A 38 -12.33 15.14 8.23
CA PRO A 38 -13.01 15.49 7.00
C PRO A 38 -14.52 15.24 7.15
N ARG A 39 -15.34 16.02 6.45
CA ARG A 39 -16.78 15.73 6.30
C ARG A 39 -17.00 14.42 5.54
N ASN A 40 -16.10 14.12 4.60
CA ASN A 40 -16.09 12.87 3.84
C ASN A 40 -14.64 12.41 3.67
N ASP A 41 -14.29 11.27 4.25
CA ASP A 41 -12.97 10.64 4.08
C ASP A 41 -12.88 9.98 2.69
N SER A 42 -12.55 10.80 1.69
CA SER A 42 -12.46 10.42 0.28
C SER A 42 -11.03 10.08 -0.15
N VAL A 43 -10.88 9.41 -1.30
CA VAL A 43 -9.56 9.17 -1.91
C VAL A 43 -8.83 10.49 -2.16
N SER A 44 -9.53 11.52 -2.66
CA SER A 44 -8.95 12.85 -2.90
C SER A 44 -8.46 13.53 -1.62
N TRP A 45 -9.20 13.38 -0.51
CA TRP A 45 -8.77 13.89 0.79
C TRP A 45 -7.47 13.22 1.24
N ARG A 46 -7.42 11.88 1.20
CA ARG A 46 -6.23 11.11 1.57
C ARG A 46 -5.05 11.38 0.65
N LEU A 47 -5.29 11.58 -0.64
CA LEU A 47 -4.27 11.98 -1.62
C LEU A 47 -3.67 13.35 -1.25
N ALA A 48 -4.50 14.33 -0.89
CA ALA A 48 -4.01 15.65 -0.49
C ALA A 48 -3.13 15.59 0.77
N LEU A 49 -3.52 14.78 1.76
CA LEU A 49 -2.71 14.56 2.96
C LEU A 49 -1.40 13.84 2.65
N LEU A 50 -1.43 12.83 1.80
CA LEU A 50 -0.22 12.14 1.36
C LEU A 50 0.72 13.07 0.58
N ALA A 51 0.18 13.87 -0.35
CA ALA A 51 0.96 14.84 -1.13
C ALA A 51 1.64 15.86 -0.20
N ALA A 52 0.91 16.45 0.75
CA ALA A 52 1.47 17.38 1.73
C ALA A 52 2.58 16.74 2.58
N GLY A 53 2.42 15.48 3.00
CA GLY A 53 3.47 14.77 3.73
C GLY A 53 4.70 14.44 2.87
N LEU A 54 4.50 14.08 1.60
CA LEU A 54 5.61 13.86 0.65
C LEU A 54 6.36 15.17 0.38
N ASP A 55 5.66 16.28 0.21
CA ASP A 55 6.28 17.60 0.02
C ASP A 55 7.15 17.98 1.21
N MET A 56 6.68 17.73 2.44
CA MET A 56 7.49 17.94 3.65
C MET A 56 8.72 17.03 3.67
N VAL A 57 8.56 15.74 3.35
CA VAL A 57 9.69 14.80 3.29
C VAL A 57 10.72 15.24 2.26
N HIS A 58 10.29 15.67 1.07
CA HIS A 58 11.18 16.19 0.03
C HIS A 58 11.86 17.50 0.44
N GLN A 59 11.19 18.37 1.19
CA GLN A 59 11.77 19.62 1.68
C GLN A 59 12.86 19.38 2.74
N GLU A 60 12.61 18.53 3.73
CA GLU A 60 13.59 18.23 4.79
C GLU A 60 14.71 17.31 4.32
N TRP A 61 14.41 16.38 3.41
CA TRP A 61 15.37 15.46 2.82
C TRP A 61 15.33 15.55 1.30
N PRO A 62 15.99 16.52 0.65
CA PRO A 62 15.91 16.72 -0.80
C PRO A 62 16.26 15.49 -1.65
N LYS A 63 17.13 14.60 -1.16
CA LYS A 63 17.46 13.34 -1.85
C LYS A 63 16.32 12.34 -1.86
N SER A 64 15.29 12.51 -1.03
CA SER A 64 14.13 11.62 -0.95
C SER A 64 13.23 11.65 -2.17
N ALA A 65 13.33 12.68 -3.02
CA ALA A 65 12.63 12.73 -4.31
C ALA A 65 13.00 11.58 -5.27
N GLN A 66 14.12 10.89 -5.02
CA GLN A 66 14.56 9.73 -5.81
C GLN A 66 14.39 8.40 -5.06
N TRP A 67 13.94 8.43 -3.81
CA TRP A 67 13.81 7.21 -3.02
C TRP A 67 12.75 6.27 -3.59
N PRO A 68 12.95 4.95 -3.48
CA PRO A 68 11.90 3.99 -3.78
C PRO A 68 10.72 4.17 -2.81
N VAL A 69 9.50 4.15 -3.34
CA VAL A 69 8.26 4.32 -2.57
C VAL A 69 7.38 3.09 -2.70
N ALA A 70 7.05 2.46 -1.57
CA ALA A 70 6.08 1.37 -1.52
C ALA A 70 4.77 1.85 -0.90
N PHE A 71 3.64 1.45 -1.48
CA PHE A 71 2.32 1.69 -0.90
C PHE A 71 1.91 0.51 -0.03
N ALA A 72 1.44 0.79 1.19
CA ALA A 72 1.11 -0.26 2.14
C ALA A 72 -0.17 0.10 2.91
N GLY A 73 -0.99 -0.91 3.19
CA GLY A 73 -2.20 -0.75 4.00
C GLY A 73 -2.79 -2.09 4.43
N ILE A 74 -3.69 -2.04 5.41
CA ILE A 74 -4.51 -3.16 5.86
C ILE A 74 -5.99 -2.84 5.62
N SER A 75 -6.79 -3.82 5.21
CA SER A 75 -8.25 -3.68 5.07
C SER A 75 -8.64 -2.53 4.12
N GLY A 76 -9.46 -1.56 4.57
CA GLY A 76 -9.75 -0.34 3.82
C GLY A 76 -8.51 0.47 3.44
N GLY A 77 -7.44 0.38 4.24
CA GLY A 77 -6.14 0.94 3.91
C GLY A 77 -5.50 0.25 2.71
N ALA A 78 -5.55 -1.08 2.61
CA ALA A 78 -5.03 -1.80 1.45
C ALA A 78 -5.76 -1.37 0.16
N LYS A 79 -7.08 -1.21 0.22
CA LYS A 79 -7.90 -0.67 -0.87
C LYS A 79 -7.51 0.76 -1.25
N CYS A 80 -7.30 1.61 -0.26
CA CYS A 80 -6.86 2.99 -0.48
C CYS A 80 -5.46 3.07 -1.09
N ALA A 81 -4.55 2.19 -0.68
CA ALA A 81 -3.19 2.12 -1.21
C ALA A 81 -3.18 1.85 -2.73
N GLN A 82 -4.09 1.00 -3.22
CA GLN A 82 -4.25 0.74 -4.66
C GLN A 82 -4.63 2.03 -5.41
N TRP A 83 -5.63 2.76 -4.91
CA TRP A 83 -6.05 4.04 -5.48
C TRP A 83 -4.93 5.09 -5.48
N LEU A 84 -4.29 5.32 -4.33
CA LEU A 84 -3.26 6.35 -4.21
C LEU A 84 -2.05 6.04 -5.10
N GLY A 85 -1.62 4.77 -5.15
CA GLY A 85 -0.51 4.37 -6.01
C GLY A 85 -0.84 4.53 -7.49
N ALA A 86 -2.04 4.17 -7.93
CA ALA A 86 -2.47 4.35 -9.33
C ALA A 86 -2.54 5.83 -9.74
N ILE A 87 -3.08 6.70 -8.86
CA ILE A 87 -3.15 8.15 -9.11
C ILE A 87 -1.74 8.76 -9.15
N LEU A 88 -0.91 8.47 -8.14
CA LEU A 88 0.42 9.08 -8.05
C LEU A 88 1.37 8.57 -9.14
N ALA A 89 1.16 7.36 -9.65
CA ALA A 89 1.91 6.86 -10.81
C ALA A 89 1.76 7.76 -12.05
N GLN A 90 0.60 8.41 -12.25
CA GLN A 90 0.36 9.33 -13.37
C GLN A 90 1.27 10.55 -13.35
N THR A 91 1.69 10.96 -12.15
CA THR A 91 2.46 12.19 -11.96
C THR A 91 3.93 12.02 -12.34
N HIS A 92 4.42 10.78 -12.45
CA HIS A 92 5.83 10.45 -12.60
C HIS A 92 6.75 11.07 -11.53
N SER A 93 6.18 11.52 -10.40
CA SER A 93 6.91 12.20 -9.32
C SER A 93 7.49 11.25 -8.27
N LEU A 94 7.06 9.98 -8.29
CA LEU A 94 7.51 8.96 -7.33
C LEU A 94 8.10 7.76 -8.05
N ASN A 95 9.22 7.25 -7.51
CA ASN A 95 9.77 5.97 -7.89
C ASN A 95 9.02 4.84 -7.16
N ILE A 96 7.83 4.48 -7.67
CA ILE A 96 7.00 3.44 -7.02
C ILE A 96 7.66 2.07 -7.18
N SER A 97 7.89 1.37 -6.08
CA SER A 97 8.61 0.10 -6.04
C SER A 97 7.75 -1.11 -5.66
N GLY A 98 6.54 -0.92 -5.17
CA GLY A 98 5.62 -2.04 -4.89
C GLY A 98 4.41 -1.70 -4.03
N PHE A 99 3.56 -2.71 -3.83
CA PHE A 99 2.35 -2.63 -3.01
C PHE A 99 2.30 -3.78 -1.98
N PHE A 100 2.10 -3.45 -0.70
CA PHE A 100 1.84 -4.41 0.36
C PHE A 100 0.38 -4.30 0.85
N LEU A 101 -0.40 -5.35 0.62
CA LEU A 101 -1.84 -5.39 0.84
C LEU A 101 -2.16 -6.47 1.87
N SER A 102 -2.39 -6.07 3.12
CA SER A 102 -2.74 -7.00 4.22
C SER A 102 -4.26 -7.04 4.43
N GLY A 103 -4.83 -8.23 4.63
CA GLY A 103 -6.26 -8.39 4.94
C GLY A 103 -7.17 -7.72 3.89
N ILE A 104 -6.87 -7.89 2.60
CA ILE A 104 -7.60 -7.22 1.51
C ILE A 104 -8.71 -8.14 0.97
N ASN A 105 -9.96 -7.72 1.10
CA ASN A 105 -11.11 -8.52 0.66
C ASN A 105 -11.72 -8.08 -0.67
N GLU A 106 -11.22 -7.02 -1.28
CA GLU A 106 -11.76 -6.45 -2.50
C GLU A 106 -10.65 -5.74 -3.27
N ASP A 107 -10.55 -6.01 -4.57
CA ASP A 107 -9.56 -5.39 -5.45
C ASP A 107 -10.10 -4.08 -6.03
N GLN A 108 -9.45 -2.97 -5.71
CA GLN A 108 -9.77 -1.64 -6.23
C GLN A 108 -8.88 -1.20 -7.38
N MET A 109 -7.80 -1.93 -7.67
CA MET A 109 -6.84 -1.57 -8.71
C MET A 109 -7.46 -1.46 -10.11
N PRO A 110 -8.37 -2.37 -10.55
CA PRO A 110 -8.97 -2.26 -11.88
C PRO A 110 -9.76 -0.96 -12.05
N GLU A 111 -10.53 -0.56 -11.02
CA GLU A 111 -11.32 0.67 -11.06
C GLU A 111 -10.43 1.91 -11.00
N ALA A 112 -9.38 1.87 -10.17
CA ALA A 112 -8.38 2.93 -10.11
C ALA A 112 -7.72 3.16 -11.48
N LEU A 113 -7.40 2.09 -12.21
CA LEU A 113 -6.74 2.16 -13.52
C LEU A 113 -7.67 2.61 -14.66
N LYS A 114 -9.00 2.47 -14.53
CA LYS A 114 -9.94 3.04 -15.53
C LYS A 114 -9.87 4.56 -15.58
N THR A 115 -9.64 5.19 -14.42
CA THR A 115 -9.59 6.65 -14.29
C THR A 115 -8.17 7.21 -14.23
N ASN A 116 -7.17 6.33 -14.05
CA ASN A 116 -5.75 6.67 -13.94
C ASN A 116 -4.93 5.68 -14.79
N VAL A 117 -4.74 5.98 -16.08
CA VAL A 117 -4.16 5.03 -17.06
C VAL A 117 -2.75 4.61 -16.67
N ALA A 118 -2.54 3.33 -16.34
CA ALA A 118 -1.26 2.79 -15.91
C ALA A 118 -0.07 3.28 -16.79
N PRO A 119 0.93 3.97 -16.23
CA PRO A 119 2.11 4.35 -17.00
C PRO A 119 2.92 3.10 -17.38
N PRO A 120 3.82 3.21 -18.38
CA PRO A 120 4.68 2.10 -18.78
C PRO A 120 5.41 1.46 -17.59
N GLY A 121 5.27 0.15 -17.45
CA GLY A 121 5.90 -0.62 -16.37
C GLY A 121 5.13 -0.69 -15.05
N PHE A 122 4.03 0.05 -14.89
CA PHE A 122 3.22 -0.02 -13.66
C PHE A 122 2.70 -1.44 -13.38
N LEU A 123 2.26 -2.17 -14.41
CA LEU A 123 1.80 -3.57 -14.27
C LEU A 123 2.93 -4.57 -13.99
N ARG A 124 4.20 -4.14 -14.01
CA ARG A 124 5.35 -4.94 -13.56
C ARG A 124 5.68 -4.72 -12.09
N LEU A 125 5.07 -3.73 -11.43
CA LEU A 125 5.32 -3.47 -10.03
C LEU A 125 4.92 -4.69 -9.19
N PRO A 126 5.76 -5.10 -8.22
CA PRO A 126 5.45 -6.21 -7.34
C PRO A 126 4.31 -5.86 -6.39
N ILE A 127 3.35 -6.78 -6.26
CA ILE A 127 2.26 -6.73 -5.29
C ILE A 127 2.35 -7.93 -4.37
N TRP A 128 2.41 -7.67 -3.06
CA TRP A 128 2.35 -8.68 -2.02
C TRP A 128 1.02 -8.62 -1.30
N ILE A 129 0.30 -9.75 -1.26
CA ILE A 129 -0.90 -9.94 -0.46
C ILE A 129 -0.54 -10.77 0.77
N SER A 130 -0.79 -10.24 1.96
CA SER A 130 -0.55 -10.92 3.25
C SER A 130 -1.87 -11.39 3.84
N SER A 131 -2.06 -12.72 3.86
CA SER A 131 -3.33 -13.40 4.16
C SER A 131 -3.26 -14.16 5.49
N GLY A 132 -4.08 -13.75 6.46
CA GLY A 132 -4.22 -14.48 7.72
C GLY A 132 -5.13 -15.69 7.56
N ILE A 133 -4.67 -16.89 7.88
CA ILE A 133 -5.46 -18.12 7.67
C ILE A 133 -6.77 -18.16 8.49
N ASN A 134 -6.82 -17.40 9.59
CA ASN A 134 -7.98 -17.30 10.48
C ASN A 134 -8.74 -15.97 10.31
N ASP A 135 -8.44 -15.19 9.28
CA ASP A 135 -9.12 -13.93 9.01
C ASP A 135 -10.59 -14.19 8.63
N ARG A 136 -11.50 -13.57 9.39
CA ARG A 136 -12.97 -13.66 9.19
C ARG A 136 -13.55 -12.41 8.53
N ILE A 137 -12.76 -11.36 8.35
CA ILE A 137 -13.13 -10.07 7.74
C ILE A 137 -12.70 -10.07 6.27
N ALA A 138 -11.44 -10.41 6.02
CA ALA A 138 -10.89 -10.65 4.70
C ALA A 138 -10.48 -12.11 4.60
N THR A 139 -11.46 -12.95 4.29
CA THR A 139 -11.23 -14.40 4.28
C THR A 139 -10.15 -14.79 3.27
N PRO A 140 -9.39 -15.87 3.51
CA PRO A 140 -8.38 -16.35 2.56
C PRO A 140 -8.92 -16.60 1.14
N ALA A 141 -10.20 -16.92 1.02
CA ALA A 141 -10.88 -17.06 -0.26
C ALA A 141 -11.03 -15.71 -0.99
N GLN A 142 -11.41 -14.64 -0.28
CA GLN A 142 -11.50 -13.29 -0.85
C GLN A 142 -10.13 -12.77 -1.26
N GLU A 143 -9.09 -12.98 -0.45
CA GLU A 143 -7.72 -12.58 -0.79
C GLU A 143 -7.19 -13.32 -2.02
N GLN A 144 -7.54 -14.60 -2.16
CA GLN A 144 -7.26 -15.37 -3.38
C GLN A 144 -8.01 -14.82 -4.60
N GLN A 145 -9.25 -14.34 -4.44
CA GLN A 145 -9.99 -13.67 -5.50
C GLN A 145 -9.34 -12.33 -5.89
N VAL A 146 -8.85 -11.55 -4.92
CA VAL A 146 -8.08 -10.33 -5.15
C VAL A 146 -6.82 -10.63 -5.96
N LYS A 147 -6.04 -11.66 -5.59
CA LYS A 147 -4.89 -12.12 -6.39
C LYS A 147 -5.30 -12.41 -7.84
N GLY A 148 -6.38 -13.17 -8.02
CA GLY A 148 -6.89 -13.51 -9.35
C GLY A 148 -7.33 -12.27 -10.15
N SER A 149 -7.91 -11.27 -9.49
CA SER A 149 -8.31 -10.00 -10.10
C SER A 149 -7.10 -9.18 -10.58
N LEU A 150 -6.06 -9.05 -9.75
CA LEU A 150 -4.83 -8.34 -10.12
C LEU A 150 -4.12 -9.01 -11.31
N VAL A 151 -4.07 -10.35 -11.33
CA VAL A 151 -3.52 -11.10 -12.47
C VAL A 151 -4.34 -10.87 -13.74
N ARG A 152 -5.69 -10.89 -13.66
CA ARG A 152 -6.56 -10.57 -14.82
C ARG A 152 -6.41 -9.13 -15.29
N THR A 153 -6.07 -8.21 -14.39
CA THR A 153 -5.76 -6.80 -14.72
C THR A 153 -4.44 -6.67 -15.47
N GLY A 154 -3.60 -7.71 -15.45
CA GLY A 154 -2.33 -7.77 -16.16
C GLY A 154 -1.10 -7.59 -15.28
N PHE A 155 -1.24 -7.54 -13.94
CA PHE A 155 -0.09 -7.53 -13.06
C PHE A 155 0.72 -8.82 -13.18
N GLN A 156 2.01 -8.67 -13.44
CA GLN A 156 2.90 -9.81 -13.72
C GLN A 156 3.47 -10.40 -12.42
N ASN A 157 3.59 -9.59 -11.38
CA ASN A 157 4.29 -9.90 -10.15
C ASN A 157 3.34 -9.81 -8.95
N VAL A 158 2.49 -10.82 -8.76
CA VAL A 158 1.55 -10.89 -7.62
C VAL A 158 1.85 -12.10 -6.73
N ARG A 159 2.35 -11.84 -5.52
CA ARG A 159 2.55 -12.86 -4.48
C ARG A 159 1.44 -12.81 -3.46
N LEU A 160 0.98 -13.98 -3.02
CA LEU A 160 0.08 -14.13 -1.89
C LEU A 160 0.77 -15.06 -0.90
N SER A 161 1.02 -14.53 0.30
CA SER A 161 1.54 -15.28 1.44
C SER A 161 0.42 -15.60 2.41
N ARG A 162 0.57 -16.69 3.16
CA ARG A 162 -0.35 -17.07 4.23
C ARG A 162 0.41 -17.18 5.53
N PHE A 163 -0.14 -16.64 6.60
CA PHE A 163 0.43 -16.74 7.93
C PHE A 163 -0.59 -17.24 8.97
N SER A 164 -0.08 -17.85 10.03
CA SER A 164 -0.90 -18.21 11.19
C SER A 164 -1.30 -16.95 11.94
N GLY A 165 -2.53 -16.50 11.76
CA GLY A 165 -3.06 -15.27 12.33
C GLY A 165 -4.39 -14.87 11.71
N GLY A 166 -4.88 -13.68 12.05
CA GLY A 166 -6.19 -13.17 11.65
C GLY A 166 -6.11 -11.94 10.75
N HIS A 167 -6.98 -10.96 11.04
CA HIS A 167 -7.04 -9.69 10.32
C HIS A 167 -6.00 -8.69 10.86
N GLU A 168 -4.74 -8.87 10.48
CA GLU A 168 -3.62 -8.09 11.02
C GLU A 168 -2.45 -7.97 10.04
N VAL A 169 -1.58 -6.98 10.27
CA VAL A 169 -0.32 -6.84 9.53
C VAL A 169 0.67 -7.86 10.07
N ASN A 170 1.01 -8.85 9.25
CA ASN A 170 2.07 -9.79 9.61
C ASN A 170 3.45 -9.19 9.36
N ARG A 171 4.28 -9.15 10.42
CA ARG A 171 5.63 -8.59 10.38
C ARG A 171 6.55 -9.31 9.39
N ALA A 172 6.56 -10.64 9.40
CA ALA A 172 7.47 -11.43 8.57
C ALA A 172 7.12 -11.34 7.08
N ASP A 173 5.82 -11.29 6.77
CA ASP A 173 5.35 -11.00 5.40
C ASP A 173 5.78 -9.61 4.95
N LEU A 174 5.69 -8.59 5.81
CA LEU A 174 6.12 -7.23 5.46
C LEU A 174 7.63 -7.15 5.21
N GLU A 175 8.45 -7.76 6.07
CA GLU A 175 9.91 -7.86 5.86
C GLU A 175 10.22 -8.56 4.53
N SER A 176 9.56 -9.69 4.26
CA SER A 176 9.72 -10.45 3.01
C SER A 176 9.28 -9.66 1.78
N ALA A 177 8.19 -8.89 1.87
CA ALA A 177 7.70 -8.05 0.80
C ALA A 177 8.68 -6.91 0.48
N LEU A 178 9.16 -6.20 1.50
CA LEU A 178 10.11 -5.10 1.33
C LEU A 178 11.44 -5.55 0.73
N LYS A 179 11.96 -6.72 1.17
CA LYS A 179 13.12 -7.36 0.54
C LYS A 179 12.85 -7.69 -0.92
N TRP A 180 11.68 -8.27 -1.22
CA TRP A 180 11.33 -8.61 -2.59
C TRP A 180 11.14 -7.38 -3.49
N PHE A 181 10.58 -6.28 -2.98
CA PHE A 181 10.49 -5.02 -3.74
C PHE A 181 11.86 -4.49 -4.12
N ARG A 182 12.83 -4.57 -3.19
CA ARG A 182 14.24 -4.23 -3.44
C ARG A 182 14.83 -5.10 -4.55
N GLU A 183 14.63 -6.42 -4.48
CA GLU A 183 15.11 -7.37 -5.49
C GLU A 183 14.52 -7.10 -6.89
N GLN A 184 13.24 -6.75 -6.98
CA GLN A 184 12.58 -6.46 -8.26
C GLN A 184 12.93 -5.06 -8.81
N GLY A 185 13.19 -4.10 -7.92
CA GLY A 185 13.53 -2.72 -8.28
C GLY A 185 15.02 -2.46 -8.49
N HIS A 186 15.89 -3.41 -8.12
CA HIS A 186 17.35 -3.31 -8.23
C HIS A 186 17.96 -2.08 -7.53
N PHE A 187 17.60 -1.87 -6.25
CA PHE A 187 18.12 -0.77 -5.41
C PHE A 187 18.59 -1.25 -4.04
#